data_AF-A0A7V3FKX7-F1
#
_entry.id   AF-A0A7V3FKX7-F1
#
_cell.length_a   1.000
_cell.length_b   1.000
_cell.length_c   1.000
_cell.angle_alpha   90.00
_cell.angle_beta   90.00
_cell.angle_gamma   90.00
#
_symmetry.space_group_name_H-M   'P 1'
#
loop_
_entity.id
_entity.type
_entity.pdbx_description
1 polymer ?
#
loop_
_entity_poly.entity_id
_entity_poly.type
_entity_poly.pdbx_seq_one_letter_code
_entity_poly.pdbx_strand_id
1 'polypeptide(L)'
;MSLSSSDAPLEAGAPSQDSGRSLKPWIFLGCGCLTLFVLLIAGIVGFVFYQIKDSEAGRLTERTLRESPAAREALGEIRDTGWPIGSVSVEGGGSGKASLSMSVEGSKAEGKYYATLLRENGRWSVISGRLELNDGRSIPLEGSAAAPAAPVTPEAPVAAGPPASGGQALRSDRAAVAAWTPVAWPDQAIRLEVPADWEQVELAKRSLEFRPKDRKAYFHGNLVYFDQKIPFGPIMETLLTKAAAQLKREEILGYARKDIGPAQGILQLERRGDGHTTAVWNGYFDTPEFGTVSVTLLLGAPTPEDFQRYEPALGAILDSIRFH
;
A
#
# COMPACT_ATOMS: atom_id res chain seq x y z
N MET A 1 -4.06 11.28 95.11
CA MET A 1 -2.65 10.85 95.13
C MET A 1 -2.19 10.89 93.67
N SER A 2 -1.59 11.98 93.16
CA SER A 2 -0.21 12.46 93.41
C SER A 2 0.80 11.46 92.81
N LEU A 3 1.77 11.72 91.93
CA LEU A 3 2.43 12.89 91.29
C LEU A 3 3.08 12.33 89.99
N SER A 4 3.11 13.02 88.84
CA SER A 4 4.19 13.89 88.34
C SER A 4 5.63 13.44 88.62
N SER A 5 6.40 13.14 87.57
CA SER A 5 7.82 13.54 87.45
C SER A 5 8.34 13.33 86.02
N SER A 6 8.72 14.45 85.40
CA SER A 6 9.65 14.57 84.26
C SER A 6 11.01 13.96 84.58
N ASP A 7 11.76 13.56 83.55
CA ASP A 7 13.11 14.09 83.27
C ASP A 7 13.63 13.60 81.90
N ALA A 8 14.08 14.55 81.09
CA ALA A 8 15.09 14.41 80.03
C ALA A 8 16.34 15.17 80.56
N PRO A 9 17.60 15.04 80.05
CA PRO A 9 17.91 15.03 78.60
C PRO A 9 19.29 14.44 78.15
N LEU A 10 19.60 14.65 76.86
CA LEU A 10 20.93 14.70 76.18
C LEU A 10 21.81 13.44 76.09
N GLU A 11 21.96 12.89 74.88
CA GLU A 11 23.29 12.77 74.25
C GLU A 11 23.22 12.58 72.73
N ALA A 12 24.27 13.07 72.07
CA ALA A 12 24.43 13.29 70.65
C ALA A 12 24.97 12.06 69.90
N GLY A 13 24.63 11.94 68.61
CA GLY A 13 25.24 10.94 67.73
C GLY A 13 24.52 10.75 66.39
N ALA A 14 24.62 11.73 65.48
CA ALA A 14 24.69 11.42 64.04
C ALA A 14 26.19 11.20 63.73
N PRO A 15 26.60 10.22 62.91
CA PRO A 15 26.21 10.06 61.49
C PRO A 15 25.88 8.57 61.19
N SER A 16 25.54 8.08 60.00
CA SER A 16 25.78 8.47 58.61
C SER A 16 24.71 7.77 57.75
N GLN A 17 24.13 8.50 56.80
CA GLN A 17 23.49 7.90 55.64
C GLN A 17 24.53 7.02 54.93
N ASP A 18 24.24 5.73 54.76
CA ASP A 18 25.08 4.87 53.94
C ASP A 18 24.28 4.11 52.87
N SER A 19 24.86 4.18 51.68
CA SER A 19 24.63 3.38 50.48
C SER A 19 23.29 3.53 49.76
N GLY A 20 23.23 4.60 48.96
CA GLY A 20 22.45 4.61 47.73
C GLY A 20 22.81 3.38 46.89
N ARG A 21 21.91 2.40 46.84
CA ARG A 21 21.96 1.32 45.87
C ARG A 21 21.73 1.93 44.50
N SER A 22 22.83 2.26 43.82
CA SER A 22 22.79 2.93 42.54
C SER A 22 22.06 2.04 41.52
N LEU A 23 20.88 2.48 41.10
CA LEU A 23 20.13 1.99 39.92
C LEU A 23 20.87 2.27 38.59
N LYS A 24 22.19 2.50 38.63
CA LYS A 24 22.97 2.99 37.49
C LYS A 24 23.48 1.93 36.50
N PRO A 25 23.76 0.65 36.82
CA PRO A 25 24.28 -0.26 35.79
C PRO A 25 23.19 -0.84 34.86
N TRP A 26 21.91 -0.86 35.28
CA TRP A 26 20.82 -1.42 34.44
C TRP A 26 20.34 -0.47 33.34
N ILE A 27 20.45 0.84 33.54
CA ILE A 27 20.10 1.85 32.52
C ILE A 27 21.13 1.87 31.39
N PHE A 28 22.42 1.64 31.69
CA PHE A 28 23.46 1.53 30.66
C PHE A 28 23.39 0.22 29.87
N LEU A 29 22.99 -0.89 30.51
CA LEU A 29 22.85 -2.19 29.82
C LEU A 29 21.62 -2.22 28.87
N GLY A 30 20.52 -1.55 29.26
CA GLY A 30 19.34 -1.41 28.40
C GLY A 30 19.56 -0.47 27.21
N CYS A 31 20.26 0.65 27.41
CA CYS A 31 20.55 1.62 26.33
C CYS A 31 21.58 1.08 25.32
N GLY A 32 22.59 0.33 25.78
CA GLY A 32 23.58 -0.29 24.90
C GLY A 32 22.98 -1.40 24.01
N CYS A 33 22.12 -2.26 24.57
CA CYS A 33 21.45 -3.32 23.80
C CYS A 33 20.50 -2.75 22.75
N LEU A 34 19.72 -1.70 23.11
CA LEU A 34 18.86 -1.01 22.16
C LEU A 34 19.67 -0.36 21.02
N THR A 35 20.79 0.28 21.35
CA THR A 35 21.67 0.92 20.34
C THR A 35 22.26 -0.12 19.39
N LEU A 36 22.75 -1.25 19.91
CA LEU A 36 23.28 -2.34 19.09
C LEU A 36 22.19 -2.95 18.19
N PHE A 37 20.97 -3.10 18.71
CA PHE A 37 19.84 -3.61 17.94
C PHE A 37 19.43 -2.66 16.81
N VAL A 38 19.37 -1.34 17.08
CA VAL A 38 19.10 -0.32 16.05
C VAL A 38 20.19 -0.30 14.98
N LEU A 39 21.46 -0.39 15.38
CA LEU A 39 22.58 -0.48 14.44
C LEU A 39 22.54 -1.75 13.60
N LEU A 40 22.16 -2.89 14.19
CA LEU A 40 22.00 -4.15 13.47
C LEU A 40 20.89 -4.06 12.43
N ILE A 41 19.72 -3.52 12.78
CA ILE A 41 18.61 -3.30 11.83
C ILE A 41 19.05 -2.35 10.72
N ALA A 42 19.65 -1.20 11.08
CA ALA A 42 20.15 -0.25 10.10
C ALA A 42 21.20 -0.88 9.16
N GLY A 43 22.06 -1.74 9.70
CA GLY A 43 23.04 -2.50 8.93
C GLY A 43 22.42 -3.51 7.97
N ILE A 44 21.42 -4.28 8.40
CA ILE A 44 20.70 -5.25 7.55
C ILE A 44 19.94 -4.52 6.44
N VAL A 45 19.21 -3.47 6.80
CA VAL A 45 18.44 -2.66 5.84
C VAL A 45 19.37 -2.00 4.83
N GLY A 46 20.47 -1.38 5.30
CA GLY A 46 21.51 -0.81 4.45
C GLY A 46 22.15 -1.84 3.52
N PHE A 47 22.40 -3.05 4.01
CA PHE A 47 22.97 -4.15 3.23
C PHE A 47 22.03 -4.62 2.12
N VAL A 48 20.72 -4.75 2.39
CA VAL A 48 19.72 -5.11 1.37
C VAL A 48 19.64 -4.04 0.29
N PHE A 49 19.59 -2.75 0.66
CA PHE A 49 19.56 -1.66 -0.31
C PHE A 49 20.86 -1.56 -1.12
N TYR A 50 22.00 -1.81 -0.49
CA TYR A 50 23.29 -1.88 -1.20
C TYR A 50 23.27 -3.00 -2.25
N GLN A 51 22.77 -4.19 -1.89
CA GLN A 51 22.64 -5.30 -2.85
C GLN A 51 21.69 -4.99 -4.00
N ILE A 52 20.60 -4.26 -3.77
CA ILE A 52 19.69 -3.83 -4.84
C ILE A 52 20.36 -2.82 -5.76
N LYS A 53 21.05 -1.79 -5.22
CA LYS A 53 21.75 -0.78 -6.03
C LYS A 53 22.88 -1.40 -6.87
N ASP A 54 23.65 -2.31 -6.28
CA ASP A 54 24.76 -2.97 -6.97
C ASP A 54 24.34 -4.16 -7.84
N SER A 55 23.06 -4.55 -7.78
CA SER A 55 22.51 -5.54 -8.70
C SER A 55 22.56 -5.05 -10.15
N GLU A 56 22.66 -6.00 -11.09
CA GLU A 56 22.57 -5.70 -12.52
C GLU A 56 21.27 -4.96 -12.86
N ALA A 57 20.16 -5.32 -12.21
CA ALA A 57 18.86 -4.67 -12.37
C ALA A 57 18.87 -3.20 -11.89
N GLY A 58 19.50 -2.92 -10.75
CA GLY A 58 19.65 -1.56 -10.20
C GLY A 58 20.48 -0.66 -11.13
N ARG A 59 21.65 -1.13 -11.56
CA ARG A 59 22.52 -0.38 -12.48
C ARG A 59 21.89 -0.16 -13.85
N LEU A 60 21.18 -1.15 -14.37
CA LEU A 60 20.48 -1.02 -15.64
C LEU A 60 19.35 0.01 -15.55
N THR A 61 18.61 0.02 -14.44
CA THR A 61 17.57 1.02 -14.17
C THR A 61 18.14 2.45 -14.19
N GLU A 62 19.21 2.70 -13.43
CA GLU A 62 19.84 4.03 -13.37
C GLU A 62 20.39 4.45 -14.76
N ARG A 63 21.00 3.51 -15.49
CA ARG A 63 21.52 3.76 -16.83
C ARG A 63 20.41 4.16 -17.80
N THR A 64 19.32 3.39 -17.86
CA THR A 64 18.19 3.69 -18.76
C THR A 64 17.59 5.06 -18.49
N LEU A 65 17.46 5.45 -17.21
CA LEU A 65 17.00 6.78 -16.84
C LEU A 65 17.94 7.89 -17.37
N ARG A 66 19.25 7.76 -17.14
CA ARG A 66 20.25 8.76 -17.55
C ARG A 66 20.43 8.84 -19.06
N GLU A 67 20.21 7.75 -19.77
CA GLU A 67 20.31 7.65 -21.23
C GLU A 67 19.04 8.12 -21.95
N SER A 68 17.89 8.14 -21.28
CA SER A 68 16.61 8.53 -21.88
C SER A 68 16.56 10.01 -22.29
N PRO A 69 16.32 10.33 -23.58
CA PRO A 69 16.11 11.70 -24.02
C PRO A 69 14.91 12.36 -23.35
N ALA A 70 13.81 11.62 -23.18
CA ALA A 70 12.58 12.10 -22.54
C ALA A 70 12.82 12.50 -21.07
N ALA A 71 13.64 11.72 -20.34
CA ALA A 71 14.01 12.08 -18.97
C ALA A 71 14.85 13.36 -18.92
N ARG A 72 15.81 13.54 -19.84
CA ARG A 72 16.62 14.77 -19.91
C ARG A 72 15.80 16.00 -20.32
N GLU A 73 14.82 15.82 -21.20
CA GLU A 73 13.93 16.89 -21.59
C GLU A 73 13.12 17.40 -20.39
N ALA A 74 12.56 16.46 -19.62
CA ALA A 74 11.70 16.71 -18.47
C ALA A 74 12.46 17.21 -17.22
N LEU A 75 13.54 16.52 -16.85
CA LEU A 75 14.32 16.77 -15.63
C LEU A 75 15.47 17.75 -15.84
N GLY A 76 15.93 17.92 -17.08
CA GLY A 76 17.20 18.61 -17.36
C GLY A 76 18.41 17.72 -17.06
N GLU A 77 19.45 18.31 -16.48
CA GLU A 77 20.63 17.58 -16.02
C GLU A 77 20.31 16.87 -14.71
N ILE A 78 20.40 15.53 -14.70
CA ILE A 78 20.12 14.70 -13.51
C ILE A 78 21.28 14.86 -12.53
N ARG A 79 21.02 15.59 -11.43
CA ARG A 79 22.00 15.91 -10.38
C ARG A 79 22.16 14.76 -9.41
N ASP A 80 21.04 14.19 -8.98
CA ASP A 80 21.04 13.09 -8.04
C ASP A 80 19.98 12.03 -8.38
N THR A 81 20.30 10.80 -8.03
CA THR A 81 19.42 9.63 -8.13
C THR A 81 19.47 8.93 -6.79
N GLY A 82 18.32 8.89 -6.11
CA GLY A 82 18.20 8.22 -4.82
C GLY A 82 18.39 6.71 -4.91
N TRP A 83 18.30 6.07 -3.75
CA TRP A 83 18.48 4.62 -3.66
C TRP A 83 17.33 3.89 -4.35
N PRO A 84 17.63 2.92 -5.25
CA PRO A 84 16.60 2.07 -5.82
C PRO A 84 15.98 1.21 -4.73
N ILE A 85 14.66 1.31 -4.59
CA ILE A 85 13.84 0.50 -3.69
C ILE A 85 12.87 -0.33 -4.52
N GLY A 86 12.63 -1.58 -4.11
CA GLY A 86 11.70 -2.44 -4.84
C GLY A 86 11.92 -3.92 -4.59
N SER A 87 11.33 -4.73 -5.46
CA SER A 87 11.40 -6.19 -5.39
C SER A 87 12.21 -6.74 -6.56
N VAL A 88 13.12 -7.66 -6.26
CA VAL A 88 13.85 -8.46 -7.26
C VAL A 88 13.56 -9.93 -6.96
N SER A 89 12.96 -10.64 -7.90
CA SER A 89 12.73 -12.08 -7.83
C SER A 89 13.53 -12.76 -8.93
N VAL A 90 14.29 -13.79 -8.56
CA VAL A 90 15.03 -14.63 -9.50
C VAL A 90 14.54 -16.06 -9.31
N GLU A 91 14.10 -16.67 -10.40
CA GLU A 91 13.61 -18.04 -10.43
C GLU A 91 14.70 -18.99 -10.91
N GLY A 92 14.56 -20.29 -10.60
CA GLY A 92 15.44 -21.32 -11.12
C GLY A 92 15.37 -21.39 -12.65
N GLY A 93 16.52 -21.45 -13.32
CA GLY A 93 16.59 -21.47 -14.79
C GLY A 93 16.99 -20.14 -15.44
N GLY A 94 17.32 -19.12 -14.65
CA GLY A 94 17.86 -17.85 -15.17
C GLY A 94 16.81 -16.83 -15.60
N SER A 95 15.52 -17.11 -15.32
CA SER A 95 14.43 -16.15 -15.39
C SER A 95 14.33 -15.31 -14.12
N GLY A 96 13.67 -14.15 -14.22
CA GLY A 96 13.49 -13.27 -13.07
C GLY A 96 12.71 -12.01 -13.43
N LYS A 97 12.18 -11.33 -12.42
CA LYS A 97 11.45 -10.08 -12.55
C LYS A 97 11.90 -9.11 -11.48
N ALA A 98 12.05 -7.84 -11.86
CA ALA A 98 12.33 -6.77 -10.91
C ALA A 98 11.39 -5.60 -11.14
N SER A 99 10.95 -4.99 -10.05
CA SER A 99 10.20 -3.74 -10.05
C SER A 99 10.90 -2.81 -9.09
N LEU A 100 11.54 -1.79 -9.65
CA LEU A 100 12.39 -0.85 -8.92
C LEU A 100 11.82 0.56 -9.05
N SER A 101 11.99 1.35 -8.00
CA SER A 101 11.66 2.76 -7.98
C SER A 101 12.79 3.55 -7.33
N MET A 102 13.07 4.76 -7.80
CA MET A 102 14.08 5.65 -7.24
C MET A 102 13.62 7.10 -7.33
N SER A 103 13.98 7.93 -6.35
CA SER A 103 13.83 9.38 -6.48
C SER A 103 14.86 9.94 -7.45
N VAL A 104 14.50 10.98 -8.19
CA VAL A 104 15.36 11.61 -9.18
C VAL A 104 15.25 13.12 -9.03
N GLU A 105 16.41 13.78 -8.93
CA GLU A 105 16.51 15.23 -8.88
C GLU A 105 17.25 15.73 -10.12
N GLY A 106 16.56 16.55 -10.92
CA GLY A 106 17.12 17.21 -12.09
C GLY A 106 17.16 18.73 -11.96
N SER A 107 17.89 19.38 -12.86
CA SER A 107 18.02 20.85 -12.86
C SER A 107 16.72 21.61 -13.18
N LYS A 108 15.73 20.95 -13.79
CA LYS A 108 14.41 21.54 -14.11
C LYS A 108 13.29 21.08 -13.18
N ALA A 109 13.34 19.82 -12.74
CA ALA A 109 12.27 19.18 -11.99
C ALA A 109 12.77 17.99 -11.18
N GLU A 110 11.97 17.59 -10.21
CA GLU A 110 12.15 16.42 -9.37
C GLU A 110 11.01 15.41 -9.59
N GLY A 111 11.29 14.14 -9.32
CA GLY A 111 10.30 13.09 -9.47
C GLY A 111 10.72 11.73 -8.94
N LYS A 112 9.94 10.72 -9.29
CA LYS A 112 10.22 9.31 -9.05
C LYS A 112 10.25 8.56 -10.36
N TYR A 113 11.33 7.81 -10.57
CA TYR A 113 11.45 6.89 -11.69
C TYR A 113 11.05 5.49 -11.24
N TYR A 114 10.18 4.86 -12.01
CA TYR A 114 9.72 3.48 -11.85
C TYR A 114 10.21 2.66 -13.04
N ALA A 115 10.81 1.51 -12.79
CA ALA A 115 11.26 0.61 -13.84
C ALA A 115 10.86 -0.83 -13.54
N THR A 116 10.39 -1.51 -14.59
CA THR A 116 10.15 -2.95 -14.57
C THR A 116 11.18 -3.61 -15.47
N LEU A 117 11.81 -4.64 -14.93
CA LEU A 117 12.85 -5.39 -15.61
C LEU A 117 12.48 -6.87 -15.67
N LEU A 118 12.82 -7.49 -16.79
CA LEU A 118 12.71 -8.91 -17.01
C LEU A 118 14.11 -9.50 -17.18
N ARG A 119 14.35 -10.61 -16.50
CA ARG A 119 15.53 -11.44 -16.69
C ARG A 119 15.16 -12.62 -17.57
N GLU A 120 15.82 -12.74 -18.70
CA GLU A 120 15.69 -13.89 -19.61
C GLU A 120 17.08 -14.42 -19.93
N ASN A 121 17.24 -15.74 -19.89
CA ASN A 121 18.52 -16.41 -20.15
C ASN A 121 19.68 -15.82 -19.34
N GLY A 122 19.41 -15.44 -18.09
CA GLY A 122 20.39 -14.88 -17.17
C GLY A 122 20.69 -13.38 -17.35
N ARG A 123 20.11 -12.69 -18.35
CA ARG A 123 20.35 -11.26 -18.64
C ARG A 123 19.15 -10.40 -18.29
N TRP A 124 19.39 -9.26 -17.66
CA TRP A 124 18.35 -8.28 -17.36
C TRP A 124 18.10 -7.33 -18.53
N SER A 125 16.84 -6.97 -18.73
CA SER A 125 16.38 -6.00 -19.72
C SER A 125 15.24 -5.17 -19.14
N VAL A 126 15.25 -3.86 -19.41
CA VAL A 126 14.17 -2.96 -18.98
C VAL A 126 13.04 -3.09 -19.98
N ILE A 127 11.89 -3.57 -19.51
CA ILE A 127 10.69 -3.74 -20.34
C ILE A 127 9.72 -2.57 -20.21
N SER A 128 9.85 -1.77 -19.13
CA SER A 128 9.09 -0.54 -18.94
C SER A 128 9.86 0.41 -18.02
N GLY A 129 9.83 1.70 -18.35
CA GLY A 129 10.33 2.79 -17.52
C GLY A 129 9.31 3.93 -17.50
N ARG A 130 9.12 4.57 -16.35
CA ARG A 130 8.19 5.70 -16.18
C ARG A 130 8.72 6.71 -15.21
N LEU A 131 8.82 7.96 -15.65
CA LEU A 131 9.18 9.09 -14.82
C LEU A 131 7.92 9.82 -14.38
N GLU A 132 7.68 9.90 -13.08
CA GLU A 132 6.60 10.67 -12.48
C GLU A 132 7.18 11.93 -11.84
N LEU A 133 6.81 13.10 -12.34
CA LEU A 133 7.25 14.38 -11.79
C LEU A 133 6.37 14.78 -10.59
N ASN A 134 6.92 15.60 -9.69
CA ASN A 134 6.18 16.09 -8.51
C ASN A 134 4.94 16.95 -8.87
N ASP A 135 4.85 17.45 -10.10
CA ASP A 135 3.68 18.15 -10.62
C ASP A 135 2.55 17.21 -11.10
N GLY A 136 2.74 15.89 -10.97
CA GLY A 136 1.77 14.86 -11.32
C GLY A 136 1.79 14.44 -12.78
N ARG A 137 2.68 14.99 -13.61
CA ARG A 137 2.91 14.50 -14.98
C ARG A 137 3.66 13.18 -14.97
N SER A 138 3.25 12.26 -15.83
CA SER A 138 3.87 10.96 -16.01
C SER A 138 4.41 10.86 -17.43
N ILE A 139 5.68 10.48 -17.57
CA ILE A 139 6.40 10.41 -18.84
C ILE A 139 6.92 8.98 -19.00
N PRO A 140 6.43 8.21 -19.99
CA PRO A 140 6.99 6.91 -20.29
C PRO A 140 8.42 7.07 -20.82
N LEU A 141 9.36 6.29 -20.28
CA LEU A 141 10.71 6.18 -20.78
C LEU A 141 10.83 4.83 -21.49
N GLU A 142 11.11 4.87 -22.80
CA GLU A 142 11.23 3.65 -23.59
C GLU A 142 12.34 2.74 -23.04
N GLY A 143 11.96 1.50 -22.70
CA GLY A 143 12.90 0.42 -22.44
C GLY A 143 13.45 -0.11 -23.76
N SER A 144 14.77 -0.19 -23.89
CA SER A 144 15.41 -0.75 -25.09
C SER A 144 14.89 -2.17 -25.35
N ALA A 145 14.36 -2.36 -26.56
CA ALA A 145 13.60 -3.50 -27.07
C ALA A 145 12.17 -3.63 -26.55
N ALA A 146 11.30 -2.75 -27.07
CA ALA A 146 9.97 -3.19 -27.47
C ALA A 146 10.14 -4.39 -28.42
N ALA A 147 9.95 -5.60 -27.90
CA ALA A 147 9.33 -6.61 -28.75
C ALA A 147 8.04 -5.95 -29.26
N PRO A 148 7.81 -5.87 -30.58
CA PRO A 148 6.58 -5.29 -31.08
C PRO A 148 5.46 -6.02 -30.38
N ALA A 149 4.61 -5.27 -29.67
CA ALA A 149 3.36 -5.81 -29.18
C ALA A 149 2.72 -6.46 -30.41
N ALA A 150 2.75 -7.80 -30.43
CA ALA A 150 2.02 -8.53 -31.45
C ALA A 150 0.62 -7.93 -31.44
N PRO A 151 0.01 -7.62 -32.59
CA PRO A 151 -1.32 -7.07 -32.62
C PRO A 151 -2.19 -8.05 -31.84
N VAL A 152 -2.53 -7.66 -30.61
CA VAL A 152 -3.56 -8.31 -29.83
C VAL A 152 -4.81 -8.02 -30.63
N THR A 153 -5.14 -8.97 -31.51
CA THR A 153 -6.47 -9.11 -32.09
C THR A 153 -7.43 -8.77 -30.95
N PRO A 154 -8.32 -7.77 -31.10
CA PRO A 154 -9.24 -7.39 -30.05
C PRO A 154 -9.95 -8.65 -29.58
N GLU A 155 -9.51 -9.20 -28.46
CA GLU A 155 -10.08 -10.41 -27.90
C GLU A 155 -11.49 -9.97 -27.50
N ALA A 156 -12.48 -10.56 -28.17
CA ALA A 156 -13.88 -10.25 -27.92
C ALA A 156 -14.10 -10.26 -26.40
N PRO A 157 -14.85 -9.28 -25.85
CA PRO A 157 -15.02 -9.13 -24.40
C PRO A 157 -15.35 -10.49 -23.80
N VAL A 158 -14.39 -11.04 -23.05
CA VAL A 158 -14.51 -12.35 -22.43
C VAL A 158 -15.78 -12.30 -21.60
N ALA A 159 -16.80 -13.05 -22.03
CA ALA A 159 -18.09 -13.05 -21.38
C ALA A 159 -17.87 -13.29 -19.89
N ALA A 160 -18.50 -12.45 -19.05
CA ALA A 160 -18.36 -12.53 -17.61
C ALA A 160 -18.60 -14.00 -17.18
N GLY A 161 -17.57 -14.62 -16.63
CA GLY A 161 -17.68 -15.96 -16.06
C GLY A 161 -18.76 -15.98 -14.99
N PRO A 162 -19.29 -17.17 -14.64
CA PRO A 162 -20.30 -17.28 -13.60
C PRO A 162 -19.86 -16.59 -12.31
N PRO A 163 -20.79 -16.00 -11.53
CA PRO A 163 -20.45 -15.37 -10.27
C PRO A 163 -19.79 -16.40 -9.34
N ALA A 164 -18.52 -16.17 -9.01
CA ALA A 164 -17.77 -16.99 -8.08
C ALA A 164 -17.76 -16.30 -6.71
N SER A 165 -18.29 -16.96 -5.68
CA SER A 165 -18.32 -16.46 -4.31
C SER A 165 -18.23 -17.59 -3.29
N GLY A 166 -17.79 -17.27 -2.07
CA GLY A 166 -17.80 -18.19 -0.95
C GLY A 166 -17.74 -17.47 0.39
N GLY A 167 -18.29 -18.08 1.44
CA GLY A 167 -18.28 -17.53 2.80
C GLY A 167 -19.29 -16.39 2.98
N GLN A 168 -18.98 -15.44 3.87
CA GLN A 168 -19.81 -14.29 4.17
C GLN A 168 -19.79 -13.27 3.02
N ALA A 169 -20.97 -12.82 2.60
CA ALA A 169 -21.11 -11.69 1.69
C ALA A 169 -21.12 -10.36 2.46
N LEU A 170 -20.56 -9.30 1.85
CA LEU A 170 -20.65 -7.94 2.38
C LEU A 170 -22.11 -7.48 2.32
N ARG A 171 -22.68 -7.12 3.47
CA ARG A 171 -24.05 -6.58 3.53
C ARG A 171 -24.09 -5.16 2.96
N SER A 172 -25.16 -4.85 2.24
CA SER A 172 -25.41 -3.54 1.66
C SER A 172 -26.87 -3.18 1.91
N ASP A 173 -27.10 -2.01 2.52
CA ASP A 173 -28.44 -1.46 2.71
C ASP A 173 -28.39 0.05 2.57
N ARG A 174 -28.77 0.53 1.39
CA ARG A 174 -28.83 1.96 1.10
C ARG A 174 -29.89 2.68 1.95
N ALA A 175 -30.98 2.00 2.31
CA ALA A 175 -32.06 2.58 3.09
C ALA A 175 -31.68 2.81 4.56
N ALA A 176 -30.62 2.14 5.05
CA ALA A 176 -30.06 2.36 6.38
C ALA A 176 -29.36 3.73 6.54
N VAL A 177 -29.13 4.45 5.44
CA VAL A 177 -28.47 5.77 5.43
C VAL A 177 -29.48 6.85 5.08
N ALA A 178 -29.68 7.80 6.00
CA ALA A 178 -30.72 8.83 5.89
C ALA A 178 -30.52 9.82 4.72
N ALA A 179 -29.27 10.14 4.39
CA ALA A 179 -28.93 11.08 3.34
C ALA A 179 -27.57 10.75 2.72
N TRP A 180 -27.45 11.01 1.42
CA TRP A 180 -26.28 10.70 0.60
C TRP A 180 -25.73 11.97 -0.05
N THR A 181 -24.41 12.08 -0.12
CA THR A 181 -23.69 13.13 -0.82
C THR A 181 -22.95 12.53 -2.01
N PRO A 182 -23.20 13.00 -3.25
CA PRO A 182 -22.42 12.56 -4.40
C PRO A 182 -21.00 13.11 -4.35
N VAL A 183 -20.03 12.26 -4.66
CA VAL A 183 -18.60 12.58 -4.70
C VAL A 183 -18.07 12.20 -6.07
N ALA A 184 -17.38 13.14 -6.73
CA ALA A 184 -16.58 12.86 -7.92
C ALA A 184 -15.12 12.71 -7.50
N TRP A 185 -14.48 11.60 -7.88
CA TRP A 185 -13.07 11.39 -7.60
C TRP A 185 -12.23 12.21 -8.60
N PRO A 186 -11.42 13.20 -8.16
CA PRO A 186 -10.74 14.15 -9.05
C PRO A 186 -9.91 13.49 -10.15
N ASP A 187 -10.06 14.00 -11.37
CA ASP A 187 -9.43 13.50 -12.61
C ASP A 187 -9.67 12.03 -12.92
N GLN A 188 -10.57 11.37 -12.18
CA GLN A 188 -11.03 10.04 -12.47
C GLN A 188 -12.44 10.16 -13.01
N ALA A 189 -12.77 9.39 -14.03
CA ALA A 189 -14.15 9.24 -14.45
C ALA A 189 -14.93 8.34 -13.46
N ILE A 190 -14.70 8.52 -12.15
CA ILE A 190 -15.28 7.71 -11.07
C ILE A 190 -16.15 8.62 -10.20
N ARG A 191 -17.40 8.21 -10.00
CA ARG A 191 -18.32 8.83 -9.05
C ARG A 191 -18.76 7.79 -8.02
N LEU A 192 -19.00 8.25 -6.81
CA LEU A 192 -19.54 7.45 -5.71
C LEU A 192 -20.46 8.33 -4.86
N GLU A 193 -21.20 7.71 -3.96
CA GLU A 193 -22.00 8.40 -2.97
C GLU A 193 -21.54 7.98 -1.58
N VAL A 194 -21.47 8.93 -0.66
CA VAL A 194 -21.11 8.69 0.75
C VAL A 194 -22.22 9.22 1.66
N PRO A 195 -22.42 8.66 2.87
CA PRO A 195 -23.38 9.21 3.81
C PRO A 195 -23.09 10.69 4.10
N ALA A 196 -24.13 11.51 4.13
CA ALA A 196 -23.99 12.97 4.24
C ALA A 196 -23.37 13.44 5.57
N ASP A 197 -23.39 12.59 6.60
CA ASP A 197 -22.79 12.82 7.90
C ASP A 197 -21.32 12.36 8.01
N TRP A 198 -20.76 11.74 6.96
CA TRP A 198 -19.35 11.36 6.90
C TRP A 198 -18.47 12.55 6.48
N GLU A 199 -17.28 12.62 7.08
CA GLU A 199 -16.28 13.64 6.81
C GLU A 199 -15.33 13.16 5.70
N GLN A 200 -15.06 14.04 4.75
CA GLN A 200 -14.00 13.87 3.76
C GLN A 200 -12.66 14.17 4.41
N VAL A 201 -11.86 13.14 4.68
CA VAL A 201 -10.51 13.26 5.23
C VAL A 201 -9.50 13.57 4.12
N GLU A 202 -9.66 12.91 2.96
CA GLU A 202 -8.79 13.09 1.80
C GLU A 202 -9.59 12.97 0.50
N LEU A 203 -9.27 13.81 -0.49
CA LEU A 203 -9.78 13.71 -1.85
C LEU A 203 -8.72 14.23 -2.84
N ALA A 204 -7.80 13.34 -3.21
CA ALA A 204 -6.72 13.60 -4.13
C ALA A 204 -6.94 12.81 -5.44
N LYS A 205 -6.08 13.09 -6.43
CA LYS A 205 -6.12 12.44 -7.76
C LYS A 205 -6.03 10.92 -7.71
N ARG A 206 -5.32 10.36 -6.72
CA ARG A 206 -5.07 8.91 -6.62
C ARG A 206 -5.59 8.27 -5.34
N SER A 207 -6.04 9.07 -4.40
CA SER A 207 -6.45 8.61 -3.08
C SER A 207 -7.67 9.38 -2.61
N LEU A 208 -8.54 8.71 -1.87
CA LEU A 208 -9.61 9.35 -1.13
C LEU A 208 -9.79 8.65 0.21
N GLU A 209 -10.33 9.38 1.17
CA GLU A 209 -10.67 8.83 2.47
C GLU A 209 -11.88 9.54 3.07
N PHE A 210 -12.84 8.74 3.53
CA PHE A 210 -14.03 9.20 4.23
C PHE A 210 -14.19 8.46 5.56
N ARG A 211 -14.67 9.16 6.59
CA ARG A 211 -14.94 8.59 7.92
C ARG A 211 -16.23 9.14 8.53
N PRO A 212 -17.00 8.36 9.29
CA PRO A 212 -18.02 8.90 10.17
C PRO A 212 -17.37 9.78 11.25
N LYS A 213 -18.14 10.71 11.83
CA LYS A 213 -17.66 11.63 12.88
C LYS A 213 -17.05 10.94 14.10
N ASP A 214 -17.54 9.75 14.45
CA ASP A 214 -17.02 8.96 15.57
C ASP A 214 -15.73 8.19 15.22
N ARG A 215 -15.30 8.23 13.95
CA ARG A 215 -14.12 7.56 13.38
C ARG A 215 -14.08 6.03 13.61
N LYS A 216 -15.24 5.41 13.84
CA LYS A 216 -15.37 3.97 14.08
C LYS A 216 -15.50 3.15 12.80
N ALA A 217 -15.51 3.79 11.64
CA ALA A 217 -15.37 3.14 10.35
C ALA A 217 -14.51 4.01 9.43
N TYR A 218 -14.15 3.46 8.28
CA TYR A 218 -13.46 4.20 7.23
C TYR A 218 -13.75 3.59 5.87
N PHE A 219 -13.70 4.45 4.86
CA PHE A 219 -13.70 4.09 3.45
C PHE A 219 -12.49 4.77 2.81
N HIS A 220 -11.55 3.99 2.29
CA HIS A 220 -10.33 4.46 1.67
C HIS A 220 -10.25 3.91 0.25
N GLY A 221 -9.92 4.76 -0.71
CA GLY A 221 -9.71 4.38 -2.10
C GLY A 221 -8.30 4.76 -2.54
N ASN A 222 -7.67 3.88 -3.32
CA ASN A 222 -6.37 4.13 -3.94
C ASN A 222 -6.33 3.66 -5.39
N LEU A 223 -5.66 4.42 -6.26
CA LEU A 223 -5.47 4.14 -7.69
C LEU A 223 -4.00 3.94 -8.03
N VAL A 224 -3.74 2.92 -8.86
CA VAL A 224 -2.41 2.63 -9.43
C VAL A 224 -2.54 2.46 -10.94
N TYR A 225 -1.65 3.10 -11.68
CA TYR A 225 -1.62 3.09 -13.14
C TYR A 225 -0.49 2.17 -13.62
N PHE A 226 -0.76 1.36 -14.65
CA PHE A 226 0.17 0.38 -15.21
C PHE A 226 0.26 0.53 -16.72
N ASP A 227 1.34 1.11 -17.23
CA ASP A 227 1.51 1.44 -18.66
C ASP A 227 1.35 0.28 -19.66
N GLN A 228 1.26 -0.96 -19.17
CA GLN A 228 0.98 -2.14 -19.97
C GLN A 228 -0.39 -2.71 -19.61
N LYS A 229 -1.08 -3.24 -20.63
CA LYS A 229 -2.27 -4.04 -20.40
C LYS A 229 -1.91 -5.29 -19.61
N ILE A 230 -2.51 -5.42 -18.44
CA ILE A 230 -2.38 -6.61 -17.62
C ILE A 230 -3.49 -7.59 -18.02
N PRO A 231 -3.15 -8.86 -18.38
CA PRO A 231 -4.16 -9.84 -18.75
C PRO A 231 -4.92 -10.31 -17.49
N PHE A 232 -5.98 -9.59 -17.10
CA PHE A 232 -6.68 -9.86 -15.85
C PHE A 232 -7.49 -11.13 -15.82
N GLY A 233 -7.97 -11.64 -16.95
CA GLY A 233 -8.76 -12.87 -16.98
C GLY A 233 -8.06 -14.02 -16.23
N PRO A 234 -6.83 -14.40 -16.64
CA PRO A 234 -6.04 -15.40 -15.92
C PRO A 234 -5.72 -15.04 -14.46
N ILE A 235 -5.50 -13.75 -14.16
CA ILE A 235 -5.19 -13.29 -12.80
C ILE A 235 -6.41 -13.43 -11.90
N MET A 236 -7.61 -13.10 -12.38
CA MET A 236 -8.86 -13.17 -11.63
C MET A 236 -9.15 -14.59 -11.17
N GLU A 237 -8.99 -15.59 -12.05
CA GLU A 237 -9.14 -17.00 -11.68
C GLU A 237 -8.12 -17.43 -10.62
N THR A 238 -6.89 -16.93 -10.71
CA THR A 238 -5.85 -17.16 -9.70
C THR A 238 -6.22 -16.53 -8.36
N LEU A 239 -6.74 -15.30 -8.37
CA LEU A 239 -7.20 -14.59 -7.16
C LEU A 239 -8.40 -15.29 -6.52
N LEU A 240 -9.38 -15.74 -7.31
CA LEU A 240 -10.53 -16.48 -6.82
C LEU A 240 -10.14 -17.84 -6.23
N THR A 241 -9.24 -18.57 -6.89
CA THR A 241 -8.68 -19.84 -6.39
C THR A 241 -7.94 -19.62 -5.07
N LYS A 242 -7.12 -18.57 -5.00
CA LYS A 242 -6.42 -18.19 -3.77
C LYS A 242 -7.41 -17.86 -2.66
N ALA A 243 -8.40 -17.01 -2.91
CA ALA A 243 -9.42 -16.62 -1.93
C ALA A 243 -10.20 -17.84 -1.42
N ALA A 244 -10.59 -18.77 -2.30
CA ALA A 244 -11.22 -20.03 -1.90
C ALA A 244 -10.34 -20.86 -0.97
N ALA A 245 -9.03 -20.92 -1.22
CA ALA A 245 -8.09 -21.61 -0.35
C ALA A 245 -7.89 -20.89 0.99
N GLN A 246 -7.86 -19.55 0.99
CA GLN A 246 -7.79 -18.73 2.21
C GLN A 246 -9.03 -18.91 3.09
N LEU A 247 -10.22 -18.97 2.48
CA LEU A 247 -11.48 -19.22 3.19
C LEU A 247 -11.46 -20.58 3.90
N LYS A 248 -10.96 -21.62 3.23
CA LYS A 248 -10.80 -22.97 3.83
C LYS A 248 -9.84 -22.99 5.02
N ARG A 249 -8.89 -22.06 5.08
CA ARG A 249 -7.95 -21.90 6.20
C ARG A 249 -8.43 -20.89 7.25
N GLU A 250 -9.65 -20.38 7.11
CA GLU A 250 -10.23 -19.36 8.00
C GLU A 250 -9.42 -18.04 8.04
N GLU A 251 -8.62 -17.77 7.01
CA GLU A 251 -7.85 -16.51 6.88
C GLU A 251 -8.74 -15.35 6.43
N ILE A 252 -9.82 -15.65 5.72
CA ILE A 252 -10.84 -14.68 5.30
C ILE A 252 -12.22 -15.19 5.68
N LEU A 253 -13.16 -14.27 5.88
CA LEU A 253 -14.56 -14.55 6.21
C LEU A 253 -15.38 -14.86 4.96
N GLY A 254 -15.02 -14.28 3.81
CA GLY A 254 -15.68 -14.53 2.54
C GLY A 254 -15.04 -13.80 1.38
N TYR A 255 -15.46 -14.15 0.17
CA TYR A 255 -15.03 -13.51 -1.05
C TYR A 255 -16.12 -13.57 -2.12
N ALA A 256 -16.08 -12.65 -3.07
CA ALA A 256 -16.91 -12.66 -4.26
C ALA A 256 -16.20 -11.99 -5.43
N ARG A 257 -16.38 -12.53 -6.65
CA ARG A 257 -16.18 -11.74 -7.86
C ARG A 257 -17.21 -10.60 -7.85
N LYS A 258 -16.72 -9.37 -7.98
CA LYS A 258 -17.54 -8.17 -7.98
C LYS A 258 -17.01 -7.22 -9.04
N ASP A 259 -17.70 -7.18 -10.16
CA ASP A 259 -17.36 -6.27 -11.26
C ASP A 259 -18.13 -4.96 -11.05
N ILE A 260 -17.46 -3.82 -11.18
CA ILE A 260 -18.05 -2.48 -11.01
C ILE A 260 -17.78 -1.69 -12.29
N GLY A 261 -18.81 -1.47 -13.10
CA GLY A 261 -18.65 -0.85 -14.42
C GLY A 261 -17.68 -1.66 -15.30
N PRO A 262 -16.64 -1.05 -15.90
CA PRO A 262 -15.62 -1.75 -16.68
C PRO A 262 -14.58 -2.48 -15.81
N ALA A 263 -14.54 -2.22 -14.50
CA ALA A 263 -13.56 -2.80 -13.60
C ALA A 263 -13.94 -4.21 -13.19
N GLN A 264 -13.11 -5.19 -13.58
CA GLN A 264 -13.22 -6.56 -13.12
C GLN A 264 -12.55 -6.69 -11.76
N GLY A 265 -13.26 -7.20 -10.76
CA GLY A 265 -12.76 -7.14 -9.39
C GLY A 265 -13.09 -8.33 -8.51
N ILE A 266 -12.33 -8.44 -7.43
CA ILE A 266 -12.57 -9.39 -6.34
C ILE A 266 -12.77 -8.61 -5.03
N LEU A 267 -13.84 -8.93 -4.33
CA LEU A 267 -14.10 -8.47 -2.98
C LEU A 267 -13.70 -9.59 -2.01
N GLN A 268 -12.90 -9.27 -0.99
CA GLN A 268 -12.55 -10.17 0.11
C GLN A 268 -12.95 -9.53 1.43
N LEU A 269 -13.54 -10.32 2.34
CA LEU A 269 -13.85 -9.91 3.70
C LEU A 269 -12.89 -10.60 4.65
N GLU A 270 -12.13 -9.85 5.43
CA GLU A 270 -11.02 -10.34 6.24
C GLU A 270 -11.18 -9.96 7.70
N ARG A 271 -10.76 -10.85 8.60
CA ARG A 271 -10.58 -10.55 10.02
C ARG A 271 -9.08 -10.48 10.30
N ARG A 272 -8.59 -9.31 10.64
CA ARG A 272 -7.19 -9.11 10.98
C ARG A 272 -6.93 -9.53 12.42
N GLY A 273 -5.71 -10.00 12.70
CA GLY A 273 -5.32 -10.47 14.04
C GLY A 273 -5.31 -9.39 15.12
N ASP A 274 -5.40 -8.12 14.74
CA ASP A 274 -5.55 -6.95 15.62
C ASP A 274 -7.00 -6.64 16.01
N GLY A 275 -7.96 -7.46 15.56
CA GLY A 275 -9.39 -7.28 15.80
C GLY A 275 -10.11 -6.46 14.72
N HIS A 276 -9.38 -5.85 13.79
CA HIS A 276 -10.01 -5.11 12.69
C HIS A 276 -10.75 -6.06 11.75
N THR A 277 -11.94 -5.65 11.33
CA THR A 277 -12.65 -6.31 10.23
C THR A 277 -12.67 -5.38 9.04
N THR A 278 -12.25 -5.90 7.89
CA THR A 278 -12.08 -5.11 6.66
C THR A 278 -12.65 -5.87 5.48
N ALA A 279 -13.26 -5.15 4.54
CA ALA A 279 -13.43 -5.65 3.19
C ALA A 279 -12.49 -4.91 2.24
N VAL A 280 -11.91 -5.66 1.31
CA VAL A 280 -11.01 -5.14 0.29
C VAL A 280 -11.59 -5.50 -1.06
N TRP A 281 -11.87 -4.50 -1.88
CA TRP A 281 -12.17 -4.69 -3.29
C TRP A 281 -10.97 -4.26 -4.12
N ASN A 282 -10.44 -5.18 -4.92
CA ASN A 282 -9.41 -4.87 -5.92
C ASN A 282 -10.03 -5.05 -7.30
N GLY A 283 -10.14 -3.95 -8.04
CA GLY A 283 -10.70 -3.92 -9.38
C GLY A 283 -9.71 -3.40 -10.39
N TYR A 284 -9.82 -3.87 -11.62
CA TYR A 284 -8.92 -3.52 -12.70
C TYR A 284 -9.66 -3.27 -14.00
N PHE A 285 -9.26 -2.25 -14.73
CA PHE A 285 -9.80 -1.94 -16.05
C PHE A 285 -8.72 -1.33 -16.95
N ASP A 286 -8.88 -1.52 -18.25
CA ASP A 286 -7.98 -0.92 -19.23
C ASP A 286 -8.34 0.54 -19.51
N THR A 287 -7.32 1.36 -19.75
CA THR A 287 -7.48 2.74 -20.20
C THR A 287 -6.63 2.99 -21.44
N PRO A 288 -7.08 3.81 -22.40
CA PRO A 288 -6.26 4.22 -23.54
C PRO A 288 -4.94 4.89 -23.12
N GLU A 289 -4.97 5.66 -22.02
CA GLU A 289 -3.85 6.50 -21.59
C GLU A 289 -2.79 5.73 -20.83
N PHE A 290 -3.20 4.78 -19.99
CA PHE A 290 -2.31 4.14 -19.01
C PHE A 290 -2.26 2.64 -19.14
N GLY A 291 -2.72 2.02 -20.23
CA GLY A 291 -2.77 0.55 -20.35
C GLY A 291 -3.82 -0.05 -19.42
N THR A 292 -3.48 -0.24 -18.15
CA THR A 292 -4.35 -0.75 -17.08
C THR A 292 -4.37 0.19 -15.87
N VAL A 293 -5.52 0.34 -15.23
CA VAL A 293 -5.68 0.98 -13.92
C VAL A 293 -6.16 -0.05 -12.91
N SER A 294 -5.52 -0.09 -11.74
CA SER A 294 -5.98 -0.80 -10.55
C SER A 294 -6.61 0.17 -9.58
N VAL A 295 -7.76 -0.22 -9.04
CA VAL A 295 -8.46 0.46 -7.96
C VAL A 295 -8.50 -0.48 -6.77
N THR A 296 -7.98 -0.03 -5.63
CA THR A 296 -8.14 -0.72 -4.36
C THR A 296 -9.05 0.10 -3.47
N LEU A 297 -10.14 -0.51 -3.03
CA LEU A 297 -11.08 0.08 -2.09
C LEU A 297 -11.03 -0.72 -0.80
N LEU A 298 -10.62 -0.06 0.27
CA LEU A 298 -10.54 -0.61 1.61
C LEU A 298 -11.64 0.01 2.46
N LEU A 299 -12.56 -0.82 2.93
CA LEU A 299 -13.60 -0.45 3.88
C LEU A 299 -13.44 -1.25 5.16
N GLY A 300 -13.61 -0.61 6.32
CA GLY A 300 -13.40 -1.33 7.56
C GLY A 300 -13.79 -0.58 8.82
N ALA A 301 -13.61 -1.27 9.94
CA ALA A 301 -13.79 -0.73 11.28
C ALA A 301 -12.75 -1.34 12.25
N PRO A 302 -12.44 -0.66 13.37
CA PRO A 302 -11.48 -1.16 14.36
C PRO A 302 -11.93 -2.43 15.08
N THR A 303 -13.24 -2.63 15.22
CA THR A 303 -13.82 -3.78 15.93
C THR A 303 -14.84 -4.51 15.05
N PRO A 304 -15.11 -5.80 15.28
CA PRO A 304 -16.17 -6.54 14.58
C PRO A 304 -17.56 -5.93 14.80
N GLU A 305 -17.85 -5.42 16.00
CA GLU A 305 -19.13 -4.82 16.34
C GLU A 305 -19.34 -3.49 15.59
N ASP A 306 -18.32 -2.64 15.55
CA ASP A 306 -18.37 -1.41 14.76
C ASP A 306 -18.47 -1.74 13.27
N PHE A 307 -17.76 -2.77 12.79
CA PHE A 307 -17.90 -3.23 11.40
C PHE A 307 -19.34 -3.65 11.13
N GLN A 308 -19.92 -4.51 11.97
CA GLN A 308 -21.30 -5.00 11.80
C GLN A 308 -22.32 -3.85 11.78
N ARG A 309 -22.09 -2.79 12.56
CA ARG A 309 -22.91 -1.58 12.59
C ARG A 309 -22.79 -0.77 11.29
N TYR A 310 -21.58 -0.58 10.76
CA TYR A 310 -21.32 0.26 9.59
C TYR A 310 -21.35 -0.51 8.25
N GLU A 311 -21.33 -1.84 8.28
CA GLU A 311 -21.28 -2.71 7.11
C GLU A 311 -22.33 -2.36 6.05
N PRO A 312 -23.63 -2.16 6.40
CA PRO A 312 -24.63 -1.88 5.36
C PRO A 312 -24.37 -0.55 4.62
N ALA A 313 -23.87 0.47 5.33
CA ALA A 313 -23.50 1.75 4.72
C ALA A 313 -22.23 1.60 3.87
N LEU A 314 -21.21 0.88 4.36
CA LEU A 314 -19.98 0.60 3.61
C LEU A 314 -20.25 -0.19 2.32
N GLY A 315 -21.11 -1.21 2.38
CA GLY A 315 -21.57 -1.95 1.21
C GLY A 315 -22.33 -1.06 0.22
N ALA A 316 -23.19 -0.17 0.71
CA ALA A 316 -23.94 0.76 -0.13
C ALA A 316 -23.04 1.83 -0.79
N ILE A 317 -21.97 2.28 -0.12
CA ILE A 317 -20.93 3.11 -0.74
C ILE A 317 -20.31 2.36 -1.91
N LEU A 318 -19.86 1.11 -1.71
CA LEU A 318 -19.25 0.28 -2.75
C LEU A 318 -20.21 0.07 -3.94
N ASP A 319 -21.50 -0.17 -3.68
CA ASP A 319 -22.54 -0.35 -4.70
C ASP A 319 -22.92 0.94 -5.44
N SER A 320 -22.58 2.11 -4.88
CA SER A 320 -22.84 3.41 -5.51
C SER A 320 -21.81 3.80 -6.58
N ILE A 321 -20.68 3.09 -6.64
CA ILE A 321 -19.56 3.44 -7.51
C ILE A 321 -19.95 3.29 -8.98
N ARG A 322 -19.66 4.33 -9.77
CA ARG A 322 -19.90 4.38 -11.21
C ARG A 322 -18.64 4.87 -11.92
N PHE A 323 -18.32 4.20 -13.03
CA PHE A 323 -17.30 4.63 -13.98
C PHE A 323 -17.99 5.28 -15.18
N HIS A 324 -17.43 6.38 -15.67
CA HIS A 324 -17.96 7.20 -16.76
C HIS A 324 -17.01 7.26 -17.95
#